data_AF-A0A0B4N0E5-F1
#
_entry.id   AF-A0A0B4N0E5-F1
#
_cell.length_a   1.000
_cell.length_b   1.000
_cell.length_c   1.000
_cell.angle_alpha   90.00
_cell.angle_beta   90.00
_cell.angle_gamma   90.00
#
_symmetry.space_group_name_H-M   'P 1'
#
loop_
_entity.id
_entity.type
_entity.pdbx_description
1 polymer ?
#
loop_
_entity_poly.entity_id
_entity_poly.type
_entity_poly.pdbx_seq_one_letter_code
_entity_poly.pdbx_strand_id
1 'polypeptide(L)'
;MRRIYQFLILTASLVLTSCGGSDNNDDPKSSVSIILNYQSISEGAEVDAKSTTTLSLRYNDLVKVTGTGITLNGSAVTAQSNATSALSVDIPLNLEEDMKYILKIEKGAIVSKTDPTVSAPEFTLNFTTKKGAGSIPDYDAIALTKKLGWGWNLGNHFDTSSGKDGEPNQSGYWDNAKPTASLYTNLKKAGASTVRICVTWGNYQKGTDWTINANYMTEVKQNVDWAEAAGLNVILNMHHDEYWLDIKGAANNTALNSDIKTRIEKTWTQIAEAFKDKGDFLFFESFNELQDGGWGWGDNRKDGGKQYRTLNEWNQLVVNTIRATGGNNATRYIGVPGYASSPTFVLDNNFVLPTDPANHIMVSVHFYDPDAFTLSPEKANYGKSEWGHTAAAGKFVSGANEEHVREVFQKLQEKFIANNIPVYIGEYGCVMHKTSRSNLFRNYYLEYVCRAAHTYNLPVCIWDNNSIGSGDEHHGYFNHNDGSYINDMESLVKKMIEATTSDDAAYTLESIYNSAPK
;
A
#
# COMPACT_ATOMS: atom_id res chain seq x y z
N MET A 1 -28.80 68.11 -4.84
CA MET A 1 -29.62 67.00 -5.38
C MET A 1 -29.16 65.73 -4.65
N ARG A 2 -29.95 65.18 -3.71
CA ARG A 2 -30.84 63.99 -3.88
C ARG A 2 -30.00 62.75 -4.30
N ARG A 3 -29.88 61.63 -3.57
CA ARG A 3 -30.72 60.86 -2.61
C ARG A 3 -29.78 59.94 -1.76
N ILE A 4 -29.88 59.85 -0.42
CA ILE A 4 -30.78 59.00 0.43
C ILE A 4 -30.40 57.50 0.37
N TYR A 5 -29.65 56.96 1.35
CA TYR A 5 -30.00 56.33 2.65
C TYR A 5 -30.54 54.90 2.56
N GLN A 6 -29.94 53.96 3.31
CA GLN A 6 -30.61 53.24 4.41
C GLN A 6 -29.63 52.30 5.15
N PHE A 7 -29.15 52.74 6.32
CA PHE A 7 -28.76 51.87 7.43
C PHE A 7 -29.93 51.92 8.40
N LEU A 8 -30.55 50.77 8.69
CA LEU A 8 -31.64 50.69 9.65
C LEU A 8 -31.12 50.23 11.00
N ILE A 9 -31.45 51.07 11.98
CA ILE A 9 -31.27 50.97 13.42
C ILE A 9 -32.12 49.83 13.97
N LEU A 10 -31.63 49.12 14.98
CA LEU A 10 -32.50 48.49 15.97
C LEU A 10 -31.98 48.79 17.39
N THR A 11 -32.64 49.74 18.03
CA THR A 11 -32.72 49.85 19.49
C THR A 11 -34.16 49.56 19.86
N ALA A 12 -34.40 48.65 20.82
CA ALA A 12 -34.97 49.01 22.12
C ALA A 12 -35.52 47.79 22.89
N SER A 13 -35.44 47.96 24.22
CA SER A 13 -36.42 47.49 25.21
C SER A 13 -36.19 46.12 25.84
N LEU A 14 -35.44 46.13 26.94
CA LEU A 14 -35.73 45.29 28.10
C LEU A 14 -37.16 45.56 28.58
N VAL A 15 -37.99 44.52 28.63
CA VAL A 15 -39.16 44.45 29.51
C VAL A 15 -39.08 43.14 30.27
N LEU A 16 -38.87 43.25 31.58
CA LEU A 16 -39.05 42.18 32.54
C LEU A 16 -40.55 42.08 32.85
N THR A 17 -41.16 40.93 32.57
CA THR A 17 -42.43 40.51 33.18
C THR A 17 -42.32 39.04 33.59
N SER A 18 -42.76 38.76 34.82
CA SER A 18 -42.51 37.54 35.57
C SER A 18 -43.62 36.49 35.42
N CYS A 19 -43.23 35.22 35.63
CA CYS A 19 -43.99 34.05 36.08
C CYS A 19 -45.15 33.50 35.21
N GLY A 20 -44.99 32.25 34.77
CA GLY A 20 -46.05 31.35 34.32
C GLY A 20 -45.47 30.14 33.58
N GLY A 21 -45.41 28.99 34.25
CA GLY A 21 -44.57 27.85 33.85
C GLY A 21 -45.08 26.96 32.71
N SER A 22 -44.12 26.27 32.10
CA SER A 22 -44.09 24.81 31.87
C SER A 22 -42.77 24.48 31.18
N ASP A 23 -41.95 23.66 31.83
CA ASP A 23 -40.78 23.03 31.20
C ASP A 23 -41.28 22.13 30.06
N ASN A 24 -40.76 22.34 28.85
CA ASN A 24 -40.70 21.35 27.77
C ASN A 24 -39.64 21.81 26.77
N ASN A 25 -38.36 21.63 27.14
CA ASN A 25 -37.27 21.58 26.17
C ASN A 25 -37.06 20.12 25.77
N ASP A 26 -37.78 19.66 24.75
CA ASP A 26 -37.38 18.48 23.98
C ASP A 26 -36.72 18.97 22.68
N ASP A 27 -35.39 19.00 22.66
CA ASP A 27 -34.64 18.96 21.40
C ASP A 27 -35.04 17.69 20.63
N PRO A 28 -35.26 17.74 19.31
CA PRO A 28 -35.55 16.53 18.54
C PRO A 28 -34.31 15.63 18.57
N LYS A 29 -34.36 14.57 19.38
CA LYS A 29 -33.36 13.48 19.34
C LYS A 29 -33.24 13.01 17.89
N SER A 30 -32.06 13.16 17.30
CA SER A 30 -31.74 12.57 16.00
C SER A 30 -32.11 11.09 16.04
N SER A 31 -33.01 10.67 15.14
CA SER A 31 -33.43 9.29 15.04
C SER A 31 -32.24 8.43 14.62
N VAL A 32 -31.73 7.60 15.53
CA VAL A 32 -30.73 6.58 15.23
C VAL A 32 -31.34 5.58 14.23
N SER A 33 -30.62 5.29 13.15
CA SER A 33 -31.00 4.27 12.16
C SER A 33 -29.80 3.39 11.86
N ILE A 34 -29.99 2.07 11.95
CA ILE A 34 -28.94 1.09 11.70
C ILE A 34 -29.09 0.57 10.27
N ILE A 35 -28.04 0.69 9.48
CA ILE A 35 -27.95 0.28 8.08
C ILE A 35 -26.74 -0.63 7.95
N LEU A 36 -26.95 -1.78 7.31
CA LEU A 36 -25.84 -2.67 6.93
C LEU A 36 -25.11 -2.04 5.73
N ASN A 37 -23.84 -1.68 5.91
CA ASN A 37 -23.02 -1.03 4.89
C ASN A 37 -22.07 -1.99 4.18
N TYR A 38 -21.75 -3.12 4.82
CA TYR A 38 -20.78 -4.07 4.28
C TYR A 38 -20.98 -5.47 4.86
N GLN A 39 -20.69 -6.46 4.03
CA GLN A 39 -20.63 -7.88 4.35
C GLN A 39 -19.34 -8.48 3.77
N SER A 40 -18.63 -9.32 4.51
CA SER A 40 -17.38 -9.93 4.03
C SER A 40 -17.59 -11.05 3.00
N ILE A 41 -18.80 -11.59 2.91
CA ILE A 41 -19.21 -12.58 1.91
C ILE A 41 -20.38 -12.00 1.12
N SER A 42 -20.27 -11.93 -0.20
CA SER A 42 -21.32 -11.41 -1.10
C SER A 42 -22.47 -12.41 -1.30
N GLU A 43 -23.67 -11.90 -1.59
CA GLU A 43 -24.82 -12.75 -1.93
C GLU A 43 -24.52 -13.61 -3.16
N GLY A 44 -24.79 -14.91 -3.05
CA GLY A 44 -24.51 -15.90 -4.09
C GLY A 44 -23.02 -16.25 -4.25
N ALA A 45 -22.13 -15.77 -3.38
CA ALA A 45 -20.71 -16.08 -3.49
C ALA A 45 -20.43 -17.57 -3.29
N GLU A 46 -19.44 -18.09 -3.99
CA GLU A 46 -18.83 -19.38 -3.70
C GLU A 46 -17.52 -19.15 -2.95
N VAL A 47 -17.45 -19.59 -1.69
CA VAL A 47 -16.31 -19.35 -0.78
C VAL A 47 -15.57 -20.64 -0.45
N ASP A 48 -14.33 -20.53 -0.02
CA ASP A 48 -13.54 -21.68 0.40
C ASP A 48 -13.99 -22.17 1.79
N ALA A 49 -14.37 -23.44 1.91
CA ALA A 49 -14.90 -23.99 3.16
C ALA A 49 -13.88 -24.00 4.32
N LYS A 50 -12.58 -24.00 4.03
CA LYS A 50 -11.51 -24.13 5.03
C LYS A 50 -10.94 -22.79 5.44
N SER A 51 -10.73 -21.86 4.51
CA SER A 51 -10.16 -20.55 4.82
C SER A 51 -11.19 -19.51 5.24
N THR A 52 -12.48 -19.71 4.92
CA THR A 52 -13.55 -18.79 5.31
C THR A 52 -14.06 -19.13 6.72
N THR A 53 -13.36 -18.64 7.74
CA THR A 53 -13.65 -18.95 9.15
C THR A 53 -14.49 -17.91 9.86
N THR A 54 -14.75 -16.76 9.24
CA THR A 54 -15.52 -15.65 9.85
C THR A 54 -16.30 -14.90 8.78
N LEU A 55 -17.55 -14.55 9.09
CA LEU A 55 -18.36 -13.60 8.33
C LEU A 55 -18.53 -12.32 9.16
N SER A 56 -18.11 -11.19 8.59
CA SER A 56 -18.21 -9.88 9.23
C SER A 56 -19.27 -9.02 8.56
N LEU A 57 -20.14 -8.43 9.36
CA LEU A 57 -21.17 -7.48 8.94
C LEU A 57 -20.89 -6.12 9.58
N ARG A 58 -20.79 -5.05 8.78
CA ARG A 58 -20.50 -3.69 9.26
C ARG A 58 -21.70 -2.78 9.10
N TYR A 59 -21.96 -1.99 10.13
CA TYR A 59 -23.09 -1.07 10.21
C TYR A 59 -22.62 0.39 10.23
N ASN A 60 -23.54 1.31 9.93
CA ASN A 60 -23.32 2.75 10.01
C ASN A 60 -23.30 3.32 11.44
N ASP A 61 -23.63 2.52 12.45
CA ASP A 61 -23.72 2.92 13.85
C ASP A 61 -23.21 1.79 14.77
N LEU A 62 -22.94 2.12 16.04
CA LEU A 62 -22.50 1.19 17.06
C LEU A 62 -23.60 0.17 17.34
N VAL A 63 -23.27 -1.11 17.20
CA VAL A 63 -24.19 -2.22 17.38
C VAL A 63 -23.74 -3.17 18.49
N LYS A 64 -24.70 -3.93 19.00
CA LYS A 64 -24.46 -5.08 19.88
C LYS A 64 -25.32 -6.26 19.45
N VAL A 65 -24.80 -7.47 19.64
CA VAL A 65 -25.53 -8.72 19.44
C VAL A 65 -26.35 -9.02 20.70
N THR A 66 -27.61 -9.42 20.56
CA THR A 66 -28.49 -9.74 21.71
C THR A 66 -28.33 -11.17 22.22
N GLY A 67 -27.69 -12.04 21.43
CA GLY A 67 -27.39 -13.44 21.76
C GLY A 67 -28.34 -14.45 21.14
N THR A 68 -29.40 -14.00 20.44
CA THR A 68 -30.39 -14.85 19.76
C THR A 68 -30.77 -14.28 18.39
N GLY A 69 -31.34 -15.10 17.50
CA GLY A 69 -31.87 -14.63 16.20
C GLY A 69 -30.85 -14.56 15.06
N ILE A 70 -29.64 -15.09 15.26
CA ILE A 70 -28.65 -15.28 14.18
C ILE A 70 -28.50 -16.79 13.96
N THR A 71 -28.80 -17.24 12.74
CA THR A 71 -28.73 -18.66 12.38
C THR A 71 -27.98 -18.87 11.08
N LEU A 72 -27.28 -20.00 10.97
CA LEU A 72 -26.64 -20.48 9.75
C LEU A 72 -27.22 -21.85 9.42
N ASN A 73 -27.84 -21.99 8.24
CA ASN A 73 -28.65 -23.16 7.86
C ASN A 73 -29.70 -23.55 8.93
N GLY A 74 -30.29 -22.55 9.59
CA GLY A 74 -31.28 -22.72 10.66
C GLY A 74 -30.71 -23.13 12.02
N SER A 75 -29.40 -23.38 12.14
CA SER A 75 -28.74 -23.62 13.42
C SER A 75 -28.28 -22.30 14.03
N ALA A 76 -28.52 -22.08 15.33
CA ALA A 76 -28.04 -20.89 16.03
C ALA A 76 -26.51 -20.82 16.00
N VAL A 77 -25.96 -19.63 15.75
CA VAL A 77 -24.52 -19.38 15.76
C VAL A 77 -24.16 -18.32 16.78
N THR A 78 -22.95 -18.45 17.34
CA THR A 78 -22.38 -17.39 18.16
C THR A 78 -21.97 -16.22 17.27
N ALA A 79 -22.20 -15.00 17.73
CA ALA A 79 -21.72 -13.80 17.06
C ALA A 79 -21.32 -12.78 18.12
N GLN A 80 -20.35 -11.94 17.78
CA GLN A 80 -19.86 -10.91 18.69
C GLN A 80 -19.72 -9.58 17.97
N SER A 81 -20.15 -8.50 18.61
CA SER A 81 -19.80 -7.16 18.15
C SER A 81 -18.31 -6.92 18.41
N ASN A 82 -17.61 -6.34 17.45
CA ASN A 82 -16.18 -6.03 17.55
C ASN A 82 -15.89 -5.23 18.84
N ALA A 83 -14.94 -5.72 19.64
CA ALA A 83 -14.68 -5.20 20.99
C ALA A 83 -14.18 -3.74 21.00
N THR A 84 -13.50 -3.32 19.93
CA THR A 84 -12.86 -2.00 19.83
C THR A 84 -13.80 -0.96 19.25
N SER A 85 -14.41 -1.26 18.10
CA SER A 85 -15.23 -0.31 17.36
C SER A 85 -16.73 -0.45 17.62
N ALA A 86 -17.21 -1.66 17.94
CA ALA A 86 -18.62 -2.03 17.95
C ALA A 86 -19.39 -1.68 16.65
N LEU A 87 -18.70 -1.40 15.54
CA LEU A 87 -19.32 -1.10 14.23
C LEU A 87 -19.51 -2.35 13.37
N SER A 88 -18.96 -3.50 13.79
CA SER A 88 -19.15 -4.77 13.12
C SER A 88 -19.62 -5.87 14.05
N VAL A 89 -20.30 -6.86 13.47
CA VAL A 89 -20.62 -8.15 14.08
C VAL A 89 -19.88 -9.23 13.32
N ASP A 90 -19.07 -9.99 14.05
CA ASP A 90 -18.28 -11.10 13.52
C ASP A 90 -18.95 -12.42 13.93
N ILE A 91 -19.19 -13.28 12.93
CA ILE A 91 -19.84 -14.57 13.07
C ILE A 91 -18.79 -15.63 12.70
N PRO A 92 -18.27 -16.40 13.68
CA PRO A 92 -17.40 -17.53 13.39
C PRO A 92 -18.14 -18.57 12.55
N LEU A 93 -17.46 -19.09 11.54
CA LEU A 93 -17.97 -20.07 10.60
C LEU A 93 -17.16 -21.36 10.71
N ASN A 94 -17.86 -22.48 10.69
CA ASN A 94 -17.27 -23.81 10.51
C ASN A 94 -18.00 -24.45 9.32
N LEU A 95 -17.36 -24.37 8.15
CA LEU A 95 -18.01 -24.71 6.89
C LEU A 95 -17.57 -26.09 6.38
N GLU A 96 -18.52 -26.79 5.77
CA GLU A 96 -18.32 -28.03 5.04
C GLU A 96 -18.12 -27.70 3.55
N GLU A 97 -17.42 -28.56 2.83
CA GLU A 97 -17.12 -28.41 1.41
C GLU A 97 -18.35 -28.72 0.55
N ASP A 98 -18.48 -28.04 -0.59
CA ASP A 98 -19.52 -28.28 -1.60
C ASP A 98 -20.97 -28.15 -1.07
N MET A 99 -21.16 -27.27 -0.08
CA MET A 99 -22.43 -27.06 0.62
C MET A 99 -23.04 -25.70 0.32
N LYS A 100 -24.35 -25.58 0.54
CA LYS A 100 -25.05 -24.30 0.52
C LYS A 100 -25.30 -23.82 1.93
N TYR A 101 -25.07 -22.54 2.16
CA TYR A 101 -25.25 -21.88 3.44
C TYR A 101 -26.23 -20.72 3.31
N ILE A 102 -27.13 -20.63 4.29
CA ILE A 102 -28.08 -19.54 4.45
C ILE A 102 -27.88 -18.94 5.83
N LEU A 103 -27.26 -17.75 5.91
CA LEU A 103 -27.25 -16.95 7.12
C LEU A 103 -28.57 -16.18 7.20
N LYS A 104 -29.24 -16.22 8.36
CA LYS A 104 -30.39 -15.37 8.67
C LYS A 104 -30.16 -14.59 9.95
N ILE A 105 -30.45 -13.30 9.87
CA ILE A 105 -30.47 -12.38 11.01
C ILE A 105 -31.89 -11.84 11.13
N GLU A 106 -32.53 -12.24 12.21
CA GLU A 106 -33.88 -11.80 12.56
C GLU A 106 -33.87 -10.39 13.13
N LYS A 107 -35.02 -9.71 13.01
CA LYS A 107 -35.19 -8.38 13.59
C LYS A 107 -34.94 -8.43 15.10
N GLY A 108 -34.05 -7.57 15.59
CA GLY A 108 -33.70 -7.49 17.01
C GLY A 108 -32.56 -8.43 17.44
N ALA A 109 -32.02 -9.25 16.52
CA ALA A 109 -30.79 -10.01 16.79
C ALA A 109 -29.56 -9.09 16.95
N ILE A 110 -29.58 -7.96 16.23
CA ILE A 110 -28.58 -6.90 16.30
C ILE A 110 -29.31 -5.58 16.55
N VAL A 111 -28.89 -4.85 17.57
CA VAL A 111 -29.52 -3.59 18.00
C VAL A 111 -28.47 -2.51 18.21
N SER A 112 -28.89 -1.26 18.26
CA SER A 112 -27.98 -0.17 18.56
C SER A 112 -27.44 -0.32 19.99
N LYS A 113 -26.15 -0.01 20.14
CA LYS A 113 -25.49 0.02 21.44
C LYS A 113 -25.98 1.20 22.29
N THR A 114 -26.41 2.29 21.64
CA THR A 114 -26.85 3.54 22.28
C THR A 114 -28.37 3.61 22.48
N ASP A 115 -29.16 2.94 21.64
CA ASP A 115 -30.61 2.78 21.79
C ASP A 115 -31.05 1.34 21.41
N PRO A 116 -31.20 0.43 22.39
CA PRO A 116 -31.58 -0.96 22.13
C PRO A 116 -32.97 -1.16 21.52
N THR A 117 -33.82 -0.12 21.44
CA THR A 117 -35.13 -0.19 20.76
C THR A 117 -35.00 -0.12 19.24
N VAL A 118 -33.86 0.40 18.73
CA VAL A 118 -33.54 0.43 17.31
C VAL A 118 -32.83 -0.87 16.91
N SER A 119 -33.47 -1.64 16.03
CA SER A 119 -32.91 -2.88 15.48
C SER A 119 -32.27 -2.66 14.12
N ALA A 120 -31.22 -3.41 13.83
CA ALA A 120 -30.71 -3.58 12.48
C ALA A 120 -31.80 -4.18 11.57
N PRO A 121 -31.76 -3.92 10.24
CA PRO A 121 -32.66 -4.59 9.31
C PRO A 121 -32.45 -6.11 9.35
N GLU A 122 -33.51 -6.84 9.05
CA GLU A 122 -33.41 -8.27 8.78
C GLU A 122 -32.47 -8.50 7.60
N PHE A 123 -31.68 -9.55 7.68
CA PHE A 123 -30.69 -9.86 6.67
C PHE A 123 -30.67 -11.36 6.39
N THR A 124 -30.66 -11.71 5.11
CA THR A 124 -30.46 -13.08 4.65
C THR A 124 -29.34 -13.08 3.64
N LEU A 125 -28.37 -13.97 3.83
CA LEU A 125 -27.27 -14.19 2.90
C LEU A 125 -27.24 -15.64 2.46
N ASN A 126 -27.24 -15.87 1.16
CA ASN A 126 -27.00 -17.18 0.57
C ASN A 126 -25.58 -17.23 0.01
N PHE A 127 -24.83 -18.28 0.31
CA PHE A 127 -23.53 -18.53 -0.30
C PHE A 127 -23.31 -20.04 -0.44
N THR A 128 -22.42 -20.44 -1.33
CA THR A 128 -21.98 -21.83 -1.47
C THR A 128 -20.54 -21.96 -1.02
N THR A 129 -20.15 -23.17 -0.69
CA THR A 129 -18.76 -23.50 -0.42
C THR A 129 -18.23 -24.41 -1.50
N LYS A 130 -16.95 -24.26 -1.80
CA LYS A 130 -16.20 -25.22 -2.61
C LYS A 130 -15.23 -25.99 -1.72
N LYS A 131 -14.78 -27.14 -2.22
CA LYS A 131 -13.62 -27.85 -1.67
C LYS A 131 -12.52 -26.86 -1.31
N GLY A 132 -12.07 -26.92 -0.05
CA GLY A 132 -11.00 -26.06 0.42
C GLY A 132 -9.76 -26.33 -0.41
N ALA A 133 -9.06 -25.29 -0.85
CA ALA A 133 -7.63 -25.43 -1.09
C ALA A 133 -7.06 -25.93 0.25
N GLY A 134 -6.70 -27.22 0.31
CA GLY A 134 -6.39 -27.91 1.56
C GLY A 134 -5.49 -27.04 2.43
N SER A 135 -5.77 -26.98 3.74
CA SER A 135 -5.04 -26.22 4.78
C SER A 135 -4.05 -25.24 4.19
N ILE A 136 -4.39 -23.93 4.17
CA ILE A 136 -3.51 -22.82 3.76
C ILE A 136 -2.07 -23.27 3.99
N PRO A 137 -1.28 -23.54 2.93
CA PRO A 137 0.09 -23.96 3.14
C PRO A 137 0.70 -22.91 4.05
N ASP A 138 1.47 -23.35 5.04
CA ASP A 138 2.08 -22.56 6.10
C ASP A 138 3.00 -21.47 5.50
N TYR A 139 2.41 -20.44 4.92
CA TYR A 139 3.05 -19.23 4.46
C TYR A 139 2.67 -18.17 5.47
N ASP A 140 3.50 -18.08 6.49
CA ASP A 140 3.49 -17.01 7.46
C ASP A 140 3.92 -15.73 6.73
N ALA A 141 3.01 -14.74 6.66
CA ALA A 141 3.34 -13.42 6.12
C ALA A 141 4.60 -12.84 6.79
N ILE A 142 4.85 -13.17 8.06
CA ILE A 142 6.07 -12.78 8.79
C ILE A 142 7.30 -13.54 8.28
N ALA A 143 7.18 -14.81 7.90
CA ALA A 143 8.28 -15.55 7.28
C ALA A 143 8.64 -14.97 5.90
N LEU A 144 7.63 -14.56 5.12
CA LEU A 144 7.87 -13.91 3.82
C LEU A 144 8.52 -12.54 3.99
N THR A 145 8.09 -11.75 4.97
CA THR A 145 8.69 -10.43 5.24
C THR A 145 10.13 -10.57 5.69
N LYS A 146 10.45 -11.58 6.52
CA LYS A 146 11.84 -11.94 6.87
C LYS A 146 12.66 -12.40 5.66
N LYS A 147 12.08 -13.17 4.74
CA LYS A 147 12.72 -13.58 3.48
C LYS A 147 13.09 -12.36 2.64
N LEU A 148 12.20 -11.37 2.53
CA LEU A 148 12.42 -10.15 1.76
C LEU A 148 13.41 -9.18 2.43
N GLY A 149 13.39 -9.08 3.77
CA GLY A 149 14.39 -8.39 4.58
C GLY A 149 14.67 -6.93 4.19
N TRP A 150 15.94 -6.51 4.32
CA TRP A 150 16.42 -5.25 3.77
C TRP A 150 16.75 -5.43 2.28
N GLY A 151 16.24 -4.55 1.45
CA GLY A 151 16.42 -4.57 0.02
C GLY A 151 16.90 -3.24 -0.56
N TRP A 152 17.16 -3.27 -1.86
CA TRP A 152 17.76 -2.18 -2.62
C TRP A 152 17.10 -2.06 -3.99
N ASN A 153 16.81 -0.85 -4.45
CA ASN A 153 16.27 -0.60 -5.77
C ASN A 153 17.40 -0.33 -6.77
N LEU A 154 17.34 -0.98 -7.94
CA LEU A 154 18.08 -0.56 -9.12
C LEU A 154 17.31 0.58 -9.80
N GLY A 155 17.34 1.78 -9.19
CA GLY A 155 16.63 2.96 -9.69
C GLY A 155 17.42 3.73 -10.74
N ASN A 156 16.72 4.57 -11.52
CA ASN A 156 17.27 5.33 -12.65
C ASN A 156 18.00 4.48 -13.72
N HIS A 157 17.79 3.17 -13.72
CA HIS A 157 18.36 2.25 -14.71
C HIS A 157 17.29 1.84 -15.72
N PHE A 158 16.69 0.65 -15.57
CA PHE A 158 15.67 0.14 -16.48
C PHE A 158 14.35 0.91 -16.41
N ASP A 159 14.12 1.66 -15.35
CA ASP A 159 12.98 2.55 -15.15
C ASP A 159 13.06 3.82 -15.98
N THR A 160 14.22 4.14 -16.56
CA THR A 160 14.39 5.27 -17.47
C THR A 160 13.27 5.37 -18.50
N SER A 161 12.62 6.53 -18.58
CA SER A 161 11.51 6.77 -19.49
C SER A 161 11.75 7.93 -20.46
N SER A 162 11.32 7.76 -21.71
CA SER A 162 11.19 8.82 -22.72
C SER A 162 9.76 9.35 -22.85
N GLY A 163 8.79 8.68 -22.21
CA GLY A 163 7.36 8.95 -22.36
C GLY A 163 6.78 8.59 -23.73
N LYS A 164 7.47 7.77 -24.53
CA LYS A 164 7.04 7.42 -25.91
C LYS A 164 7.25 5.95 -26.24
N ASP A 165 6.27 5.37 -26.93
CA ASP A 165 6.34 3.96 -27.33
C ASP A 165 7.41 3.72 -28.39
N GLY A 166 8.19 2.65 -28.21
CA GLY A 166 9.22 2.23 -29.16
C GLY A 166 10.41 3.18 -29.30
N GLU A 167 10.49 4.22 -28.47
CA GLU A 167 11.57 5.20 -28.46
C GLU A 167 12.29 5.18 -27.10
N PRO A 168 13.31 4.34 -26.88
CA PRO A 168 14.16 4.42 -25.69
C PRO A 168 14.82 5.80 -25.53
N ASN A 169 15.20 6.15 -24.30
CA ASN A 169 15.90 7.42 -24.05
C ASN A 169 17.22 7.48 -24.84
N GLN A 170 17.38 8.53 -25.66
CA GLN A 170 18.55 8.68 -26.54
C GLN A 170 19.86 8.89 -25.78
N SER A 171 19.78 9.42 -24.56
CA SER A 171 20.94 9.62 -23.68
C SER A 171 21.37 8.34 -22.94
N GLY A 172 20.64 7.23 -23.13
CA GLY A 172 20.82 6.00 -22.34
C GLY A 172 20.04 6.04 -21.03
N TYR A 173 20.41 5.15 -20.10
CA TYR A 173 19.84 5.09 -18.76
C TYR A 173 20.22 6.32 -17.93
N TRP A 174 19.31 6.80 -17.07
CA TRP A 174 19.52 8.01 -16.26
C TRP A 174 20.72 7.89 -15.30
N ASP A 175 21.05 6.68 -14.85
CA ASP A 175 22.18 6.41 -13.96
C ASP A 175 23.55 6.27 -14.68
N ASN A 176 23.55 6.23 -16.02
CA ASN A 176 24.71 5.96 -16.88
C ASN A 176 25.53 4.71 -16.51
N ALA A 177 24.92 3.74 -15.83
CA ALA A 177 25.61 2.53 -15.39
C ALA A 177 25.50 1.39 -16.39
N LYS A 178 26.33 0.37 -16.20
CA LYS A 178 26.26 -0.93 -16.86
C LYS A 178 26.42 -2.01 -15.78
N PRO A 179 25.32 -2.42 -15.12
CA PRO A 179 25.34 -3.46 -14.12
C PRO A 179 26.10 -4.70 -14.57
N THR A 180 26.80 -5.31 -13.62
CA THR A 180 27.51 -6.57 -13.81
C THR A 180 27.12 -7.56 -12.72
N ALA A 181 27.49 -8.83 -12.85
CA ALA A 181 27.28 -9.83 -11.79
C ALA A 181 27.91 -9.42 -10.44
N SER A 182 28.97 -8.60 -10.47
CA SER A 182 29.62 -8.08 -9.25
C SER A 182 28.69 -7.17 -8.44
N LEU A 183 27.81 -6.39 -9.09
CA LEU A 183 26.81 -5.58 -8.41
C LEU A 183 26.00 -6.42 -7.42
N TYR A 184 25.38 -7.47 -7.92
CA TYR A 184 24.50 -8.35 -7.14
C TYR A 184 25.27 -9.13 -6.06
N THR A 185 26.47 -9.59 -6.38
CA THR A 185 27.35 -10.26 -5.41
C THR A 185 27.72 -9.33 -4.24
N ASN A 186 28.06 -8.07 -4.54
CA ASN A 186 28.44 -7.09 -3.52
C ASN A 186 27.23 -6.58 -2.73
N LEU A 187 26.06 -6.43 -3.34
CA LEU A 187 24.81 -6.17 -2.63
C LEU A 187 24.50 -7.29 -1.63
N LYS A 188 24.59 -8.56 -2.06
CA LYS A 188 24.42 -9.70 -1.14
C LYS A 188 25.43 -9.68 0.00
N LYS A 189 26.70 -9.43 -0.33
CA LYS A 189 27.79 -9.35 0.65
C LYS A 189 27.59 -8.22 1.66
N ALA A 190 26.99 -7.09 1.24
CA ALA A 190 26.64 -5.99 2.12
C ALA A 190 25.54 -6.36 3.12
N GLY A 191 24.73 -7.38 2.82
CA GLY A 191 23.64 -7.87 3.66
C GLY A 191 22.24 -7.70 3.04
N ALA A 192 22.14 -7.34 1.76
CA ALA A 192 20.85 -7.25 1.08
C ALA A 192 20.21 -8.64 0.93
N SER A 193 18.90 -8.70 1.15
CA SER A 193 18.07 -9.89 0.90
C SER A 193 17.35 -9.79 -0.44
N THR A 194 17.00 -8.58 -0.88
CA THR A 194 16.14 -8.34 -2.05
C THR A 194 16.71 -7.23 -2.93
N VAL A 195 16.62 -7.39 -4.25
CA VAL A 195 16.77 -6.30 -5.21
C VAL A 195 15.43 -6.05 -5.92
N ARG A 196 14.96 -4.80 -5.90
CA ARG A 196 13.83 -4.38 -6.74
C ARG A 196 14.39 -3.81 -8.04
N ILE A 197 14.07 -4.46 -9.15
CA ILE A 197 14.48 -4.06 -10.50
C ILE A 197 13.31 -3.31 -11.11
N CYS A 198 13.42 -1.99 -11.14
CA CYS A 198 12.40 -1.07 -11.64
C CYS A 198 12.47 -1.02 -13.16
N VAL A 199 11.40 -1.36 -13.90
CA VAL A 199 11.46 -1.48 -15.37
C VAL A 199 10.33 -0.75 -16.07
N THR A 200 10.69 0.12 -17.02
CA THR A 200 9.75 0.79 -17.94
C THR A 200 9.71 0.04 -19.26
N TRP A 201 8.57 -0.55 -19.59
CA TRP A 201 8.47 -1.45 -20.74
C TRP A 201 8.06 -0.73 -22.01
N GLY A 202 7.20 0.27 -21.91
CA GLY A 202 6.53 0.91 -23.04
C GLY A 202 7.48 1.52 -24.07
N ASN A 203 8.60 2.09 -23.65
CA ASN A 203 9.60 2.65 -24.58
C ASN A 203 10.30 1.58 -25.43
N TYR A 204 10.17 0.32 -25.04
CA TYR A 204 10.71 -0.84 -25.75
C TYR A 204 9.60 -1.69 -26.39
N GLN A 205 8.35 -1.21 -26.43
CA GLN A 205 7.23 -1.89 -27.09
C GLN A 205 6.92 -1.29 -28.46
N LYS A 206 6.45 -2.12 -29.39
CA LYS A 206 6.01 -1.68 -30.72
C LYS A 206 4.91 -2.54 -31.31
N GLY A 207 4.21 -1.99 -32.30
CA GLY A 207 3.15 -2.68 -33.04
C GLY A 207 1.88 -2.90 -32.23
N THR A 208 0.87 -3.47 -32.86
CA THR A 208 -0.44 -3.73 -32.24
C THR A 208 -0.42 -4.83 -31.17
N ASP A 209 0.64 -5.65 -31.17
CA ASP A 209 0.87 -6.69 -30.17
C ASP A 209 1.69 -6.21 -28.99
N TRP A 210 2.09 -4.93 -28.98
CA TRP A 210 2.90 -4.34 -27.92
C TRP A 210 4.12 -5.22 -27.59
N THR A 211 4.77 -5.73 -28.64
CA THR A 211 5.87 -6.67 -28.51
C THR A 211 7.05 -5.97 -27.86
N ILE A 212 7.51 -6.49 -26.71
CA ILE A 212 8.69 -6.00 -26.01
C ILE A 212 9.93 -6.35 -26.84
N ASN A 213 10.84 -5.39 -26.98
CA ASN A 213 12.11 -5.59 -27.64
C ASN A 213 12.88 -6.78 -27.02
N ALA A 214 13.21 -7.79 -27.84
CA ALA A 214 13.82 -9.02 -27.36
C ALA A 214 15.20 -8.82 -26.69
N ASN A 215 15.99 -7.85 -27.16
CA ASN A 215 17.29 -7.54 -26.56
C ASN A 215 17.10 -6.90 -25.19
N TYR A 216 16.12 -6.01 -25.05
CA TYR A 216 15.79 -5.39 -23.77
C TYR A 216 15.28 -6.42 -22.75
N MET A 217 14.37 -7.31 -23.16
CA MET A 217 13.93 -8.43 -22.31
C MET A 217 15.11 -9.32 -21.88
N THR A 218 16.06 -9.56 -22.79
CA THR A 218 17.28 -10.34 -22.49
C THR A 218 18.16 -9.63 -21.46
N GLU A 219 18.30 -8.31 -21.57
CA GLU A 219 19.10 -7.49 -20.64
C GLU A 219 18.49 -7.45 -19.23
N VAL A 220 17.16 -7.28 -19.13
CA VAL A 220 16.45 -7.38 -17.85
C VAL A 220 16.60 -8.79 -17.27
N LYS A 221 16.40 -9.83 -18.09
CA LYS A 221 16.57 -11.22 -17.66
C LYS A 221 17.97 -11.52 -17.16
N GLN A 222 19.00 -10.98 -17.81
CA GLN A 222 20.38 -11.14 -17.38
C GLN A 222 20.62 -10.58 -15.96
N ASN A 223 19.98 -9.46 -15.61
CA ASN A 223 20.06 -8.87 -14.28
C ASN A 223 19.30 -9.69 -13.23
N VAL A 224 18.13 -10.23 -13.58
CA VAL A 224 17.42 -11.22 -12.74
C VAL A 224 18.28 -12.46 -12.51
N ASP A 225 18.96 -12.97 -13.55
CA ASP A 225 19.84 -14.13 -13.46
C ASP A 225 21.06 -13.87 -12.57
N TRP A 226 21.64 -12.66 -12.61
CA TRP A 226 22.73 -12.28 -11.71
C TRP A 226 22.28 -12.14 -10.26
N ALA A 227 21.09 -11.60 -10.02
CA ALA A 227 20.50 -11.55 -8.68
C ALA A 227 20.23 -12.95 -8.12
N GLU A 228 19.67 -13.85 -8.94
CA GLU A 228 19.46 -15.27 -8.59
C GLU A 228 20.78 -15.94 -8.22
N ALA A 229 21.81 -15.79 -9.06
CA ALA A 229 23.13 -16.37 -8.83
C ALA A 229 23.81 -15.84 -7.55
N ALA A 230 23.50 -14.59 -7.16
CA ALA A 230 23.97 -14.00 -5.91
C ALA A 230 23.13 -14.44 -4.68
N GLY A 231 22.02 -15.17 -4.87
CA GLY A 231 21.12 -15.56 -3.78
C GLY A 231 20.30 -14.40 -3.22
N LEU A 232 19.93 -13.45 -4.08
CA LEU A 232 19.00 -12.37 -3.78
C LEU A 232 17.59 -12.73 -4.26
N ASN A 233 16.58 -12.26 -3.53
CA ASN A 233 15.24 -12.18 -4.09
C ASN A 233 15.19 -11.03 -5.11
N VAL A 234 14.23 -11.10 -6.04
CA VAL A 234 13.99 -10.06 -7.04
C VAL A 234 12.53 -9.65 -7.00
N ILE A 235 12.27 -8.34 -6.94
CA ILE A 235 10.95 -7.77 -7.25
C ILE A 235 11.06 -7.09 -8.62
N LEU A 236 10.27 -7.54 -9.60
CA LEU A 236 10.24 -6.99 -10.96
C LEU A 236 8.88 -6.37 -11.25
N ASN A 237 8.85 -5.13 -11.75
CA ASN A 237 7.61 -4.39 -11.91
C ASN A 237 7.40 -3.78 -13.31
N MET A 238 6.32 -3.01 -13.42
CA MET A 238 6.07 -2.02 -14.46
C MET A 238 6.17 -0.62 -13.82
N HIS A 239 7.17 0.16 -14.25
CA HIS A 239 7.61 1.36 -13.54
C HIS A 239 7.09 2.66 -14.16
N HIS A 240 7.86 3.35 -15.00
CA HIS A 240 7.49 4.64 -15.60
C HIS A 240 6.65 4.53 -16.88
N ASP A 241 5.68 3.62 -16.85
CA ASP A 241 4.70 3.36 -17.89
C ASP A 241 3.43 4.24 -17.72
N GLU A 242 3.38 5.14 -16.73
CA GLU A 242 2.21 5.98 -16.43
C GLU A 242 1.84 6.95 -17.56
N TYR A 243 2.76 7.20 -18.51
CA TYR A 243 2.48 8.03 -19.68
C TYR A 243 1.44 7.42 -20.63
N TRP A 244 1.24 6.10 -20.59
CA TRP A 244 0.16 5.42 -21.33
C TRP A 244 -0.88 4.74 -20.41
N LEU A 245 -0.55 4.50 -19.14
CA LEU A 245 -1.50 4.07 -18.12
C LEU A 245 -2.34 5.26 -17.59
N ASP A 246 -3.01 6.00 -18.49
CA ASP A 246 -3.83 7.17 -18.16
C ASP A 246 -5.06 6.79 -17.31
N ILE A 247 -4.85 6.70 -15.99
CA ILE A 247 -5.87 6.28 -15.03
C ILE A 247 -7.07 7.24 -14.99
N LYS A 248 -6.82 8.55 -15.16
CA LYS A 248 -7.87 9.57 -15.15
C LYS A 248 -8.74 9.49 -16.41
N GLY A 249 -8.13 9.30 -17.58
CA GLY A 249 -8.83 9.05 -18.83
C GLY A 249 -9.62 7.74 -18.78
N ALA A 250 -8.97 6.65 -18.36
CA ALA A 250 -9.60 5.33 -18.24
C ALA A 250 -10.80 5.33 -17.29
N ALA A 251 -10.70 6.01 -16.15
CA ALA A 251 -11.79 6.14 -15.19
C ALA A 251 -13.04 6.85 -15.75
N ASN A 252 -12.89 7.62 -16.83
CA ASN A 252 -13.96 8.40 -17.44
C ASN A 252 -14.33 7.95 -18.87
N ASN A 253 -13.62 6.98 -19.43
CA ASN A 253 -13.85 6.49 -20.79
C ASN A 253 -13.61 4.96 -20.87
N THR A 254 -14.70 4.20 -20.99
CA THR A 254 -14.66 2.73 -21.04
C THR A 254 -13.89 2.17 -22.25
N ALA A 255 -13.93 2.87 -23.40
CA ALA A 255 -13.17 2.43 -24.58
C ALA A 255 -11.67 2.56 -24.34
N LEU A 256 -11.23 3.72 -23.83
CA LEU A 256 -9.84 3.95 -23.43
C LEU A 256 -9.38 2.96 -22.35
N ASN A 257 -10.20 2.71 -21.32
CA ASN A 257 -9.90 1.71 -20.30
C ASN A 257 -9.75 0.30 -20.90
N SER A 258 -10.55 -0.06 -21.91
CA SER A 258 -10.46 -1.36 -22.58
C SER A 258 -9.17 -1.48 -23.41
N ASP A 259 -8.77 -0.41 -24.10
CA ASP A 259 -7.51 -0.37 -24.86
C ASP A 259 -6.30 -0.49 -23.93
N ILE A 260 -6.30 0.25 -22.81
CA ILE A 260 -5.25 0.17 -21.79
C ILE A 260 -5.20 -1.22 -21.17
N LYS A 261 -6.33 -1.81 -20.78
CA LYS A 261 -6.38 -3.19 -20.25
C LYS A 261 -5.82 -4.22 -21.23
N THR A 262 -6.15 -4.09 -22.51
CA THR A 262 -5.58 -4.95 -23.57
C THR A 262 -4.06 -4.83 -23.61
N ARG A 263 -3.52 -3.61 -23.50
CA ARG A 263 -2.07 -3.41 -23.44
C ARG A 263 -1.46 -3.97 -22.16
N ILE A 264 -2.07 -3.76 -20.99
CA ILE A 264 -1.62 -4.33 -19.70
C ILE A 264 -1.51 -5.86 -19.81
N GLU A 265 -2.55 -6.53 -20.31
CA GLU A 265 -2.58 -7.99 -20.48
C GLU A 265 -1.47 -8.48 -21.42
N LYS A 266 -1.29 -7.83 -22.58
CA LYS A 266 -0.23 -8.18 -23.54
C LYS A 266 1.17 -7.98 -22.96
N THR A 267 1.39 -6.90 -22.21
CA THR A 267 2.69 -6.61 -21.57
C THR A 267 2.99 -7.65 -20.50
N TRP A 268 2.08 -7.87 -19.56
CA TRP A 268 2.27 -8.81 -18.45
C TRP A 268 2.33 -10.26 -18.90
N THR A 269 1.63 -10.65 -19.97
CA THR A 269 1.79 -11.99 -20.56
C THR A 269 3.22 -12.23 -21.03
N GLN A 270 3.81 -11.26 -21.75
CA GLN A 270 5.19 -11.39 -22.25
C GLN A 270 6.21 -11.44 -21.11
N ILE A 271 6.05 -10.61 -20.08
CA ILE A 271 6.91 -10.63 -18.89
C ILE A 271 6.77 -11.98 -18.17
N ALA A 272 5.53 -12.39 -17.84
CA ALA A 272 5.27 -13.62 -17.12
C ALA A 272 5.82 -14.85 -17.87
N GLU A 273 5.64 -14.96 -19.19
CA GLU A 273 6.20 -16.05 -19.98
C GLU A 273 7.74 -16.01 -20.03
N ALA A 274 8.37 -14.84 -20.16
CA ALA A 274 9.83 -14.72 -20.21
C ALA A 274 10.54 -15.18 -18.91
N PHE A 275 9.85 -15.05 -17.78
CA PHE A 275 10.33 -15.38 -16.44
C PHE A 275 9.64 -16.61 -15.81
N LYS A 276 8.85 -17.35 -16.58
CA LYS A 276 8.02 -18.47 -16.12
C LYS A 276 8.77 -19.55 -15.36
N ASP A 277 10.00 -19.83 -15.79
CA ASP A 277 10.83 -20.88 -15.20
C ASP A 277 11.58 -20.45 -13.93
N LYS A 278 11.51 -19.16 -13.56
CA LYS A 278 12.17 -18.65 -12.34
C LYS A 278 11.45 -19.12 -11.09
N GLY A 279 12.22 -19.51 -10.07
CA GLY A 279 11.72 -20.03 -8.79
C GLY A 279 11.07 -18.97 -7.91
N ASP A 280 10.95 -19.28 -6.63
CA ASP A 280 10.27 -18.49 -5.60
C ASP A 280 11.09 -17.29 -5.08
N PHE A 281 12.31 -17.08 -5.60
CA PHE A 281 13.10 -15.88 -5.36
C PHE A 281 12.57 -14.67 -6.15
N LEU A 282 11.86 -14.92 -7.27
CA LEU A 282 11.32 -13.86 -8.12
C LEU A 282 9.85 -13.57 -7.78
N PHE A 283 9.60 -12.31 -7.51
CA PHE A 283 8.33 -11.68 -7.22
C PHE A 283 7.98 -10.73 -8.37
N PHE A 284 6.69 -10.64 -8.71
CA PHE A 284 6.21 -9.58 -9.60
C PHE A 284 5.51 -8.50 -8.79
N GLU A 285 5.58 -7.25 -9.26
CA GLU A 285 4.81 -6.13 -8.74
C GLU A 285 4.02 -5.50 -9.89
N SER A 286 2.71 -5.40 -9.77
CA SER A 286 1.83 -5.08 -10.91
C SER A 286 2.10 -3.71 -11.53
N PHE A 287 2.29 -2.68 -10.69
CA PHE A 287 2.54 -1.30 -11.09
C PHE A 287 3.39 -0.59 -10.03
N ASN A 288 3.95 0.55 -10.42
CA ASN A 288 4.66 1.46 -9.54
C ASN A 288 3.72 2.46 -8.84
N GLU A 289 3.49 3.67 -9.37
CA GLU A 289 2.81 4.75 -8.65
C GLU A 289 1.63 5.34 -9.43
N LEU A 290 0.65 4.51 -9.78
CA LEU A 290 -0.48 4.96 -10.61
C LEU A 290 -1.30 6.08 -9.97
N GLN A 291 -1.38 7.21 -10.68
CA GLN A 291 -1.99 8.46 -10.22
C GLN A 291 -2.28 9.44 -11.38
N ASP A 292 -3.03 10.52 -11.11
CA ASP A 292 -3.55 11.49 -12.10
C ASP A 292 -2.73 12.79 -12.25
N GLY A 293 -1.50 12.78 -11.77
CA GLY A 293 -0.62 13.95 -11.63
C GLY A 293 -0.77 14.68 -10.29
N GLY A 294 -1.82 14.39 -9.51
CA GLY A 294 -2.09 15.04 -8.23
C GLY A 294 -1.44 14.38 -7.02
N TRP A 295 -0.69 13.28 -7.19
CA TRP A 295 -0.04 12.52 -6.10
C TRP A 295 -1.00 12.13 -4.97
N GLY A 296 -2.24 11.78 -5.35
CA GLY A 296 -3.30 11.41 -4.41
C GLY A 296 -4.15 12.58 -3.90
N TRP A 297 -3.83 13.82 -4.27
CA TRP A 297 -4.56 15.04 -3.87
C TRP A 297 -5.30 15.69 -5.06
N GLY A 298 -5.62 14.90 -6.07
CA GLY A 298 -6.26 15.31 -7.33
C GLY A 298 -7.74 14.96 -7.43
N ASP A 299 -8.16 14.61 -8.65
CA ASP A 299 -9.55 14.27 -8.97
C ASP A 299 -9.97 12.93 -8.35
N ASN A 300 -9.02 12.07 -8.01
CA ASN A 300 -9.25 10.80 -7.28
C ASN A 300 -10.06 10.99 -5.99
N ARG A 301 -10.00 12.18 -5.36
CA ARG A 301 -10.78 12.50 -4.15
C ARG A 301 -12.18 13.05 -4.42
N LYS A 302 -12.50 13.35 -5.67
CA LYS A 302 -13.72 14.07 -6.09
C LYS A 302 -14.52 13.33 -7.15
N ASP A 303 -13.97 12.27 -7.74
CA ASP A 303 -14.55 11.54 -8.87
C ASP A 303 -15.54 10.42 -8.47
N GLY A 304 -15.85 10.29 -7.17
CA GLY A 304 -16.68 9.20 -6.66
C GLY A 304 -15.97 7.85 -6.61
N GLY A 305 -14.64 7.84 -6.48
CA GLY A 305 -13.80 6.66 -6.37
C GLY A 305 -13.58 5.91 -7.67
N LYS A 306 -13.78 6.57 -8.83
CA LYS A 306 -13.65 5.92 -10.14
C LYS A 306 -12.21 5.48 -10.39
N GLN A 307 -11.25 6.38 -10.16
CA GLN A 307 -9.83 6.04 -10.34
C GLN A 307 -9.38 4.90 -9.43
N TYR A 308 -9.83 4.85 -8.17
CA TYR A 308 -9.52 3.73 -7.27
C TYR A 308 -10.08 2.41 -7.79
N ARG A 309 -11.33 2.38 -8.28
CA ARG A 309 -11.93 1.18 -8.89
C ARG A 309 -11.18 0.76 -10.15
N THR A 310 -10.78 1.70 -11.00
CA THR A 310 -9.97 1.43 -12.19
C THR A 310 -8.64 0.78 -11.83
N LEU A 311 -7.94 1.28 -10.80
CA LEU A 311 -6.69 0.65 -10.33
C LEU A 311 -6.93 -0.77 -9.77
N ASN A 312 -7.98 -0.98 -8.97
CA ASN A 312 -8.32 -2.31 -8.47
C ASN A 312 -8.61 -3.29 -9.62
N GLU A 313 -9.33 -2.85 -10.66
CA GLU A 313 -9.57 -3.65 -11.88
C GLU A 313 -8.26 -4.02 -12.59
N TRP A 314 -7.34 -3.07 -12.71
CA TRP A 314 -6.04 -3.30 -13.34
C TRP A 314 -5.17 -4.26 -12.53
N ASN A 315 -5.12 -4.11 -11.20
CA ASN A 315 -4.42 -5.04 -10.32
C ASN A 315 -4.96 -6.47 -10.44
N GLN A 316 -6.29 -6.64 -10.44
CA GLN A 316 -6.91 -7.95 -10.65
C GLN A 316 -6.59 -8.53 -12.03
N LEU A 317 -6.59 -7.69 -13.09
CA LEU A 317 -6.23 -8.11 -14.43
C LEU A 317 -4.79 -8.63 -14.50
N VAL A 318 -3.84 -7.94 -13.88
CA VAL A 318 -2.44 -8.37 -13.83
C VAL A 318 -2.30 -9.72 -13.12
N VAL A 319 -2.95 -9.90 -11.97
CA VAL A 319 -2.98 -11.19 -11.26
C VAL A 319 -3.52 -12.30 -12.16
N ASN A 320 -4.68 -12.09 -12.78
CA ASN A 320 -5.28 -13.08 -13.68
C ASN A 320 -4.36 -13.43 -14.85
N THR A 321 -3.74 -12.42 -15.46
CA THR A 321 -2.81 -12.56 -16.58
C THR A 321 -1.59 -13.41 -16.20
N ILE A 322 -0.96 -13.10 -15.06
CA ILE A 322 0.20 -13.84 -14.57
C ILE A 322 -0.21 -15.30 -14.29
N ARG A 323 -1.32 -15.53 -13.57
CA ARG A 323 -1.78 -16.88 -13.23
C ARG A 323 -2.11 -17.71 -14.47
N ALA A 324 -2.69 -17.10 -15.50
CA ALA A 324 -3.04 -17.78 -16.75
C ALA A 324 -1.84 -18.36 -17.50
N THR A 325 -0.63 -17.84 -17.28
CA THR A 325 0.59 -18.41 -17.86
C THR A 325 0.98 -19.77 -17.24
N GLY A 326 0.55 -20.08 -16.02
CA GLY A 326 0.87 -21.36 -15.36
C GLY A 326 2.36 -21.52 -15.00
N GLY A 327 2.83 -22.76 -14.84
CA GLY A 327 4.21 -23.02 -14.37
C GLY A 327 4.45 -22.42 -12.98
N ASN A 328 5.64 -21.87 -12.73
CA ASN A 328 5.93 -21.22 -11.44
C ASN A 328 5.10 -19.95 -11.22
N ASN A 329 4.55 -19.34 -12.29
CA ASN A 329 3.67 -18.19 -12.18
C ASN A 329 2.30 -18.55 -11.59
N ALA A 330 1.91 -19.83 -11.58
CA ALA A 330 0.68 -20.26 -10.91
C ALA A 330 0.69 -19.98 -9.40
N THR A 331 1.88 -19.92 -8.79
CA THR A 331 2.08 -19.70 -7.34
C THR A 331 3.11 -18.61 -7.04
N ARG A 332 3.48 -17.76 -8.00
CA ARG A 332 4.42 -16.66 -7.76
C ARG A 332 3.78 -15.58 -6.87
N TYR A 333 4.50 -15.01 -5.92
CA TYR A 333 4.00 -13.86 -5.18
C TYR A 333 3.88 -12.62 -6.07
N ILE A 334 2.77 -11.89 -5.93
CA ILE A 334 2.47 -10.68 -6.70
C ILE A 334 2.19 -9.54 -5.74
N GLY A 335 3.04 -8.52 -5.75
CA GLY A 335 2.82 -7.24 -5.09
C GLY A 335 1.83 -6.37 -5.87
N VAL A 336 0.87 -5.77 -5.18
CA VAL A 336 -0.07 -4.83 -5.80
C VAL A 336 -0.11 -3.52 -5.01
N PRO A 337 0.02 -2.36 -5.67
CA PRO A 337 -0.02 -1.07 -5.00
C PRO A 337 -1.45 -0.57 -4.86
N GLY A 338 -1.64 0.33 -3.90
CA GLY A 338 -2.76 1.28 -3.91
C GLY A 338 -2.46 2.48 -4.80
N TYR A 339 -3.36 3.45 -4.80
CA TYR A 339 -3.18 4.68 -5.58
C TYR A 339 -1.89 5.40 -5.14
N ALA A 340 -1.06 5.85 -6.10
CA ALA A 340 0.24 6.49 -5.86
C ALA A 340 1.18 5.70 -4.91
N SER A 341 0.99 4.39 -4.75
CA SER A 341 1.69 3.55 -3.74
C SER A 341 1.69 4.10 -2.30
N SER A 342 0.80 5.04 -1.97
CA SER A 342 0.79 5.63 -0.63
C SER A 342 0.11 4.68 0.35
N PRO A 343 0.68 4.49 1.57
CA PRO A 343 0.01 3.82 2.68
C PRO A 343 -1.41 4.32 2.93
N THR A 344 -1.65 5.62 2.72
CA THR A 344 -2.98 6.24 2.87
C THR A 344 -4.05 5.52 2.05
N PHE A 345 -3.76 5.18 0.79
CA PHE A 345 -4.77 4.65 -0.11
C PHE A 345 -4.95 3.14 0.01
N VAL A 346 -3.94 2.38 0.44
CA VAL A 346 -4.13 0.96 0.78
C VAL A 346 -4.86 0.79 2.12
N LEU A 347 -4.73 1.74 3.04
CA LEU A 347 -5.46 1.74 4.32
C LEU A 347 -6.93 2.17 4.18
N ASP A 348 -7.28 2.90 3.12
CA ASP A 348 -8.65 3.28 2.78
C ASP A 348 -9.53 2.05 2.43
N ASN A 349 -10.85 2.22 2.50
CA ASN A 349 -11.83 1.20 2.09
C ASN A 349 -11.97 1.07 0.56
N ASN A 350 -11.44 2.04 -0.20
CA ASN A 350 -11.43 2.01 -1.65
C ASN A 350 -10.40 1.02 -2.23
N PHE A 351 -9.39 0.60 -1.46
CA PHE A 351 -8.46 -0.44 -1.89
C PHE A 351 -9.08 -1.82 -1.73
N VAL A 352 -9.03 -2.61 -2.81
CA VAL A 352 -9.54 -3.98 -2.84
C VAL A 352 -8.40 -4.90 -3.22
N LEU A 353 -8.07 -5.83 -2.33
CA LEU A 353 -7.09 -6.88 -2.61
C LEU A 353 -7.63 -7.79 -3.73
N PRO A 354 -6.85 -8.07 -4.79
CA PRO A 354 -7.24 -9.02 -5.82
C PRO A 354 -7.56 -10.39 -5.24
N THR A 355 -8.56 -11.04 -5.82
CA THR A 355 -8.77 -12.48 -5.65
C THR A 355 -7.66 -13.23 -6.37
N ASP A 356 -7.12 -14.27 -5.73
CA ASP A 356 -6.01 -15.05 -6.26
C ASP A 356 -6.18 -16.53 -5.86
N PRO A 357 -6.23 -17.48 -6.82
CA PRO A 357 -6.29 -18.90 -6.50
C PRO A 357 -5.07 -19.41 -5.71
N ALA A 358 -3.92 -18.73 -5.79
CA ALA A 358 -2.73 -19.08 -5.02
C ALA A 358 -2.71 -18.45 -3.62
N ASN A 359 -3.54 -17.45 -3.35
CA ASN A 359 -3.48 -16.63 -2.14
C ASN A 359 -2.08 -16.03 -1.87
N HIS A 360 -1.37 -15.64 -2.93
CA HIS A 360 0.02 -15.14 -2.88
C HIS A 360 0.08 -13.65 -3.28
N ILE A 361 -0.90 -12.87 -2.85
CA ILE A 361 -0.91 -11.41 -3.07
C ILE A 361 -0.24 -10.71 -1.89
N MET A 362 0.61 -9.75 -2.20
CA MET A 362 1.24 -8.84 -1.25
C MET A 362 0.81 -7.41 -1.53
N VAL A 363 0.78 -6.55 -0.51
CA VAL A 363 0.56 -5.12 -0.70
C VAL A 363 1.89 -4.40 -0.86
N SER A 364 2.03 -3.61 -1.93
CA SER A 364 3.17 -2.71 -2.15
C SER A 364 2.83 -1.30 -1.69
N VAL A 365 3.72 -0.68 -0.93
CA VAL A 365 3.64 0.74 -0.55
C VAL A 365 5.00 1.42 -0.65
N HIS A 366 5.04 2.73 -0.83
CA HIS A 366 6.23 3.56 -0.77
C HIS A 366 6.15 4.52 0.43
N PHE A 367 7.30 4.84 1.04
CA PHE A 367 7.35 5.67 2.23
C PHE A 367 8.51 6.67 2.20
N TYR A 368 8.17 7.92 1.87
CA TYR A 368 9.08 9.06 1.89
C TYR A 368 8.60 10.16 2.86
N ASP A 369 7.70 9.86 3.79
CA ASP A 369 7.13 10.91 4.63
C ASP A 369 8.15 11.45 5.65
N PRO A 370 8.31 12.79 5.79
CA PRO A 370 7.76 13.84 4.93
C PRO A 370 8.66 14.13 3.71
N ASP A 371 8.07 14.24 2.52
CA ASP A 371 8.80 14.52 1.26
C ASP A 371 9.56 15.84 1.30
N ALA A 372 9.08 16.81 2.09
CA ALA A 372 9.79 18.06 2.34
C ALA A 372 11.16 17.88 2.99
N PHE A 373 11.42 16.75 3.65
CA PHE A 373 12.72 16.41 4.24
C PHE A 373 13.45 15.37 3.38
N THR A 374 12.74 14.34 2.94
CA THR A 374 13.35 13.16 2.32
C THR A 374 13.65 13.31 0.83
N LEU A 375 12.84 14.07 0.08
CA LEU A 375 12.93 14.17 -1.39
C LEU A 375 13.27 15.59 -1.85
N SER A 376 12.62 16.60 -1.26
CA SER A 376 12.71 18.01 -1.67
C SER A 376 13.19 18.96 -0.55
N PRO A 377 14.28 18.65 0.18
CA PRO A 377 14.74 19.49 1.30
C PRO A 377 15.22 20.87 0.88
N GLU A 378 15.52 21.08 -0.40
CA GLU A 378 16.04 22.35 -0.92
C GLU A 378 14.95 23.24 -1.53
N LYS A 379 13.70 22.76 -1.62
CA LYS A 379 12.60 23.51 -2.22
C LYS A 379 12.24 24.74 -1.38
N ALA A 380 12.34 25.92 -1.98
CA ALA A 380 12.11 27.19 -1.28
C ALA A 380 10.72 27.24 -0.61
N ASN A 381 10.69 27.72 0.64
CA ASN A 381 9.49 27.83 1.49
C ASN A 381 8.75 26.51 1.79
N TYR A 382 9.35 25.36 1.45
CA TYR A 382 8.75 24.04 1.63
C TYR A 382 9.70 23.10 2.36
N GLY A 383 10.91 22.98 1.83
CA GLY A 383 11.95 22.06 2.27
C GLY A 383 12.30 22.18 3.74
N LYS A 384 12.74 21.05 4.29
CA LYS A 384 13.11 20.82 5.68
C LYS A 384 14.45 20.12 5.72
N SER A 385 15.24 20.46 6.72
CA SER A 385 16.66 20.08 6.80
C SER A 385 16.98 19.28 8.06
N GLU A 386 15.98 19.06 8.91
CA GLU A 386 16.04 18.26 10.12
C GLU A 386 14.71 17.49 10.28
N TRP A 387 14.74 16.40 11.02
CA TRP A 387 13.59 15.51 11.25
C TRP A 387 13.62 14.95 12.67
N GLY A 388 12.47 14.59 13.22
CA GLY A 388 12.36 13.97 14.53
C GLY A 388 12.24 14.96 15.70
N HIS A 389 12.04 14.44 16.89
CA HIS A 389 11.68 15.22 18.09
C HIS A 389 12.75 16.22 18.57
N THR A 390 14.02 16.04 18.19
CA THR A 390 15.12 16.96 18.53
C THR A 390 15.35 18.04 17.47
N ALA A 391 14.62 18.00 16.35
CA ALA A 391 14.79 18.96 15.28
C ALA A 391 14.46 20.39 15.73
N ALA A 392 15.24 21.36 15.26
CA ALA A 392 15.06 22.76 15.58
C ALA A 392 13.75 23.32 14.99
N ALA A 393 13.14 24.27 15.71
CA ALA A 393 11.92 24.95 15.26
C ALA A 393 12.08 25.52 13.84
N GLY A 394 11.11 25.23 12.97
CA GLY A 394 11.10 25.66 11.57
C GLY A 394 11.97 24.82 10.63
N LYS A 395 12.69 23.81 11.13
CA LYS A 395 13.56 22.93 10.33
C LYS A 395 12.95 21.56 9.99
N PHE A 396 11.83 21.19 10.61
CA PHE A 396 11.07 19.95 10.38
C PHE A 396 9.60 20.20 9.96
N VAL A 397 8.90 19.15 9.55
CA VAL A 397 7.45 19.16 9.30
C VAL A 397 6.70 18.76 10.57
N SER A 398 5.81 19.61 11.06
CA SER A 398 5.00 19.33 12.26
C SER A 398 4.13 18.08 12.06
N GLY A 399 4.17 17.16 13.01
CA GLY A 399 3.37 15.92 12.98
C GLY A 399 3.91 14.83 12.05
N ALA A 400 5.01 15.05 11.32
CA ALA A 400 5.64 14.04 10.47
C ALA A 400 7.00 13.62 11.05
N ASN A 401 6.97 13.02 12.23
CA ASN A 401 8.13 12.59 13.01
C ASN A 401 8.07 11.08 13.33
N GLU A 402 8.75 10.64 14.37
CA GLU A 402 8.80 9.23 14.81
C GLU A 402 7.41 8.61 15.05
N GLU A 403 6.46 9.40 15.60
CA GLU A 403 5.10 8.95 15.87
C GLU A 403 4.34 8.64 14.57
N HIS A 404 4.49 9.50 13.55
CA HIS A 404 3.90 9.28 12.23
C HIS A 404 4.40 7.97 11.59
N VAL A 405 5.72 7.73 11.60
CA VAL A 405 6.30 6.48 11.08
C VAL A 405 5.69 5.27 11.78
N ARG A 406 5.64 5.30 13.12
CA ARG A 406 5.06 4.22 13.92
C ARG A 406 3.59 4.00 13.60
N GLU A 407 2.79 5.06 13.55
CA GLU A 407 1.35 4.96 13.30
C GLU A 407 1.04 4.38 11.92
N VAL A 408 1.74 4.84 10.88
CA VAL A 408 1.53 4.35 9.51
C VAL A 408 1.88 2.86 9.43
N PHE A 409 3.03 2.47 9.98
CA PHE A 409 3.50 1.09 9.89
C PHE A 409 2.67 0.14 10.75
N GLN A 410 2.25 0.58 11.94
CA GLN A 410 1.32 -0.16 12.78
C GLN A 410 -0.02 -0.39 12.05
N LYS A 411 -0.60 0.64 11.42
CA LYS A 411 -1.86 0.49 10.67
C LYS A 411 -1.73 -0.51 9.51
N LEU A 412 -0.61 -0.51 8.80
CA LEU A 412 -0.32 -1.51 7.75
C LEU A 412 -0.23 -2.92 8.33
N GLN A 413 0.50 -3.08 9.45
CA GLN A 413 0.63 -4.35 10.13
C GLN A 413 -0.72 -4.89 10.61
N GLU A 414 -1.52 -4.06 11.29
CA GLU A 414 -2.83 -4.44 11.84
C GLU A 414 -3.84 -4.77 10.75
N LYS A 415 -3.85 -4.01 9.64
CA LYS A 415 -4.79 -4.25 8.53
C LYS A 415 -4.41 -5.49 7.72
N PHE A 416 -3.12 -5.70 7.46
CA PHE A 416 -2.67 -6.70 6.48
C PHE A 416 -1.88 -7.84 7.12
N ILE A 417 -0.73 -7.57 7.74
CA ILE A 417 0.16 -8.60 8.27
C ILE A 417 -0.55 -9.47 9.33
N ALA A 418 -1.29 -8.85 10.25
CA ALA A 418 -2.08 -9.55 11.27
C ALA A 418 -3.19 -10.44 10.69
N ASN A 419 -3.58 -10.19 9.43
CA ASN A 419 -4.54 -10.98 8.66
C ASN A 419 -3.84 -11.87 7.61
N ASN A 420 -2.56 -12.17 7.82
CA ASN A 420 -1.71 -12.99 6.95
C ASN A 420 -1.61 -12.49 5.49
N ILE A 421 -1.68 -11.17 5.28
CA ILE A 421 -1.45 -10.52 4.00
C ILE A 421 -0.09 -9.80 4.09
N PRO A 422 0.94 -10.26 3.36
CA PRO A 422 2.25 -9.60 3.36
C PRO A 422 2.16 -8.17 2.84
N VAL A 423 2.95 -7.28 3.43
CA VAL A 423 3.14 -5.90 2.98
C VAL A 423 4.63 -5.67 2.88
N TYR A 424 5.07 -4.97 1.84
CA TYR A 424 6.45 -4.49 1.73
C TYR A 424 6.49 -3.03 1.33
N ILE A 425 7.53 -2.35 1.82
CA ILE A 425 7.83 -0.97 1.45
C ILE A 425 8.77 -1.03 0.24
N GLY A 426 8.20 -0.96 -0.96
CA GLY A 426 8.91 -1.07 -2.24
C GLY A 426 9.92 0.04 -2.46
N GLU A 427 9.68 1.21 -1.86
CA GLU A 427 10.61 2.32 -1.84
C GLU A 427 10.55 3.07 -0.51
N TYR A 428 11.73 3.37 0.02
CA TYR A 428 11.92 4.40 1.05
C TYR A 428 13.27 5.07 0.80
N GLY A 429 13.47 6.24 1.38
CA GLY A 429 14.77 6.89 1.31
C GLY A 429 14.77 8.30 1.85
N CYS A 430 15.96 8.90 1.79
CA CYS A 430 16.19 10.31 2.09
C CYS A 430 17.42 10.76 1.32
N VAL A 431 17.29 11.81 0.52
CA VAL A 431 18.39 12.39 -0.25
C VAL A 431 19.55 12.78 0.67
N MET A 432 20.77 12.78 0.15
CA MET A 432 21.88 13.40 0.85
C MET A 432 21.63 14.91 1.00
N HIS A 433 21.77 15.44 2.22
CA HIS A 433 21.63 16.88 2.46
C HIS A 433 22.95 17.64 2.27
N LYS A 434 22.87 18.95 2.06
CA LYS A 434 24.03 19.83 1.83
C LYS A 434 24.93 20.04 3.05
N THR A 435 24.44 19.79 4.26
CA THR A 435 25.19 20.08 5.49
C THR A 435 25.42 18.83 6.33
N SER A 436 26.57 18.76 7.00
CA SER A 436 26.87 17.67 7.93
C SER A 436 25.83 17.54 9.04
N ARG A 437 25.29 18.67 9.54
CA ARG A 437 24.22 18.66 10.55
C ARG A 437 22.95 17.99 10.03
N SER A 438 22.46 18.39 8.86
CA SER A 438 21.27 17.77 8.26
C SER A 438 21.47 16.28 7.97
N ASN A 439 22.68 15.87 7.57
CA ASN A 439 22.97 14.46 7.36
C ASN A 439 22.96 13.63 8.67
N LEU A 440 23.16 14.23 9.85
CA LEU A 440 22.92 13.52 11.12
C LEU A 440 21.44 13.13 11.25
N PHE A 441 20.53 14.05 10.93
CA PHE A 441 19.09 13.81 10.98
C PHE A 441 18.62 12.83 9.89
N ARG A 442 19.21 12.88 8.70
CA ARG A 442 18.98 11.90 7.63
C ARG A 442 19.33 10.49 8.09
N ASN A 443 20.53 10.32 8.65
CA ASN A 443 21.01 9.02 9.10
C ASN A 443 20.12 8.48 10.23
N TYR A 444 19.70 9.35 11.15
CA TYR A 444 18.72 9.03 12.19
C TYR A 444 17.36 8.61 11.61
N TYR A 445 16.82 9.33 10.63
CA TYR A 445 15.57 8.99 9.94
C TYR A 445 15.65 7.61 9.28
N LEU A 446 16.69 7.37 8.48
CA LEU A 446 16.86 6.11 7.75
C LEU A 446 16.96 4.91 8.71
N GLU A 447 17.70 5.05 9.80
CA GLU A 447 17.78 4.04 10.86
C GLU A 447 16.43 3.81 11.55
N TYR A 448 15.74 4.89 11.94
CA TYR A 448 14.45 4.81 12.64
C TYR A 448 13.39 4.12 11.77
N VAL A 449 13.31 4.48 10.48
CA VAL A 449 12.41 3.83 9.50
C VAL A 449 12.74 2.35 9.36
N CYS A 450 14.01 1.98 9.21
CA CYS A 450 14.43 0.58 9.13
C CYS A 450 14.02 -0.23 10.37
N ARG A 451 14.20 0.35 11.57
CA ARG A 451 13.80 -0.31 12.82
C ARG A 451 12.29 -0.39 13.00
N ALA A 452 11.55 0.65 12.61
CA ALA A 452 10.10 0.60 12.61
C ALA A 452 9.59 -0.49 11.68
N ALA A 453 10.18 -0.58 10.49
CA ALA A 453 9.84 -1.59 9.51
C ALA A 453 10.05 -3.01 10.05
N HIS A 454 11.18 -3.28 10.70
CA HIS A 454 11.37 -4.56 11.41
C HIS A 454 10.33 -4.80 12.50
N THR A 455 10.09 -3.80 13.36
CA THR A 455 9.15 -3.91 14.50
C THR A 455 7.75 -4.31 14.03
N TYR A 456 7.33 -3.82 12.85
CA TYR A 456 6.02 -4.07 12.27
C TYR A 456 6.02 -5.12 11.15
N ASN A 457 7.13 -5.87 10.98
CA ASN A 457 7.30 -6.92 9.96
C ASN A 457 7.06 -6.43 8.52
N LEU A 458 7.62 -5.28 8.18
CA LEU A 458 7.60 -4.67 6.85
C LEU A 458 9.02 -4.72 6.27
N PRO A 459 9.32 -5.55 5.26
CA PRO A 459 10.58 -5.47 4.55
C PRO A 459 10.61 -4.16 3.74
N VAL A 460 11.80 -3.61 3.58
CA VAL A 460 12.02 -2.27 3.01
C VAL A 460 13.06 -2.33 1.92
N CYS A 461 12.83 -1.62 0.81
CA CYS A 461 13.79 -1.46 -0.26
C CYS A 461 14.24 -0.01 -0.37
N ILE A 462 15.52 0.28 -0.12
CA ILE A 462 16.06 1.64 -0.22
C ILE A 462 16.05 2.07 -1.69
N TRP A 463 15.60 3.28 -1.99
CA TRP A 463 15.77 3.88 -3.30
C TRP A 463 17.22 4.31 -3.49
N ASP A 464 17.87 3.75 -4.51
CA ASP A 464 19.21 4.12 -4.95
C ASP A 464 19.18 4.36 -6.45
N ASN A 465 19.64 5.54 -6.84
CA ASN A 465 19.54 6.04 -8.20
C ASN A 465 20.91 6.39 -8.79
N ASN A 466 21.98 5.89 -8.16
CA ASN A 466 23.39 6.13 -8.50
C ASN A 466 23.81 7.62 -8.47
N SER A 467 22.93 8.52 -8.03
CA SER A 467 23.18 9.96 -8.07
C SER A 467 24.02 10.40 -6.87
N ILE A 468 25.22 10.90 -7.15
CA ILE A 468 26.18 11.37 -6.15
C ILE A 468 26.08 12.87 -5.94
N GLY A 469 26.29 13.34 -4.70
CA GLY A 469 26.18 14.74 -4.36
C GLY A 469 25.10 14.95 -3.31
N SER A 470 24.50 16.15 -3.28
CA SER A 470 23.52 16.52 -2.25
C SER A 470 22.42 17.40 -2.83
N GLY A 471 21.23 17.33 -2.22
CA GLY A 471 20.02 18.00 -2.67
C GLY A 471 19.04 17.02 -3.30
N ASP A 472 18.00 17.56 -3.93
CA ASP A 472 16.90 16.79 -4.50
C ASP A 472 17.40 15.66 -5.43
N GLU A 473 16.81 14.47 -5.34
CA GLU A 473 17.14 13.28 -6.15
C GLU A 473 18.59 12.75 -6.05
N HIS A 474 19.29 12.98 -4.94
CA HIS A 474 20.63 12.40 -4.70
C HIS A 474 20.57 11.23 -3.71
N HIS A 475 20.32 10.03 -4.26
CA HIS A 475 20.10 8.78 -3.51
C HIS A 475 21.20 7.73 -3.71
N GLY A 476 22.41 8.09 -4.17
CA GLY A 476 23.50 7.13 -4.38
C GLY A 476 24.04 6.47 -3.11
N TYR A 477 23.94 5.14 -2.99
CA TYR A 477 24.58 4.34 -1.91
C TYR A 477 25.61 3.35 -2.45
N PHE A 478 25.31 2.72 -3.58
CA PHE A 478 26.18 1.77 -4.27
C PHE A 478 26.43 2.20 -5.71
N ASN A 479 27.61 1.91 -6.24
CA ASN A 479 27.88 2.10 -7.66
C ASN A 479 27.12 1.04 -8.45
N HIS A 480 26.21 1.47 -9.32
CA HIS A 480 25.36 0.55 -10.11
C HIS A 480 26.12 -0.32 -11.11
N ASN A 481 27.44 -0.12 -11.33
CA ASN A 481 28.23 -1.01 -12.18
C ASN A 481 28.67 -2.28 -11.45
N ASP A 482 29.10 -2.16 -10.20
CA ASP A 482 29.81 -3.23 -9.48
C ASP A 482 29.40 -3.42 -8.01
N GLY A 483 28.53 -2.58 -7.47
CA GLY A 483 28.05 -2.68 -6.09
C GLY A 483 29.09 -2.29 -5.03
N SER A 484 30.15 -1.56 -5.41
CA SER A 484 31.01 -0.87 -4.43
C SER A 484 30.23 0.24 -3.73
N TYR A 485 30.51 0.49 -2.45
CA TYR A 485 29.90 1.63 -1.74
C TYR A 485 30.34 2.95 -2.38
N ILE A 486 29.38 3.86 -2.58
CA ILE A 486 29.67 5.24 -2.99
C ILE A 486 30.14 6.02 -1.77
N ASN A 487 31.29 6.69 -1.90
CA ASN A 487 31.87 7.53 -0.84
C ASN A 487 31.90 6.77 0.51
N ASP A 488 31.46 7.41 1.59
CA ASP A 488 31.46 6.86 2.94
C ASP A 488 30.13 6.18 3.33
N MET A 489 29.34 5.69 2.36
CA MET A 489 28.00 5.12 2.61
C MET A 489 28.03 3.79 3.36
N GLU A 490 29.16 3.08 3.39
CA GLU A 490 29.26 1.75 4.00
C GLU A 490 28.73 1.71 5.44
N SER A 491 29.11 2.68 6.28
CA SER A 491 28.68 2.71 7.68
C SER A 491 27.18 2.92 7.82
N LEU A 492 26.58 3.75 6.97
CA LEU A 492 25.14 4.02 7.00
C LEU A 492 24.35 2.81 6.51
N VAL A 493 24.79 2.19 5.41
CA VAL A 493 24.14 0.99 4.86
C VAL A 493 24.17 -0.15 5.86
N LYS A 494 25.33 -0.40 6.49
CA LYS A 494 25.43 -1.41 7.56
C LYS A 494 24.45 -1.13 8.70
N LYS A 495 24.31 0.14 9.10
CA LYS A 495 23.36 0.54 10.16
C LYS A 495 21.90 0.31 9.75
N MET A 496 21.52 0.64 8.52
CA MET A 496 20.18 0.37 8.01
C MET A 496 19.88 -1.14 7.98
N ILE A 497 20.81 -1.95 7.48
CA ILE A 497 20.67 -3.42 7.45
C ILE A 497 20.54 -3.99 8.86
N GLU A 498 21.39 -3.55 9.79
CA GLU A 498 21.30 -3.94 11.20
C GLU A 498 19.96 -3.56 11.82
N ALA A 499 19.50 -2.32 11.59
CA ALA A 499 18.20 -1.84 12.05
C ALA A 499 17.01 -2.61 11.45
N THR A 500 17.15 -3.21 10.26
CA THR A 500 16.10 -4.05 9.67
C THR A 500 16.17 -5.52 10.09
N THR A 501 17.35 -6.03 10.44
CA THR A 501 17.57 -7.49 10.59
C THR A 501 17.95 -7.96 11.99
N SER A 502 18.39 -7.07 12.88
CA SER A 502 18.81 -7.44 14.23
C SER A 502 17.63 -7.84 15.11
N ASP A 503 17.75 -9.01 15.73
CA ASP A 503 16.87 -9.54 16.78
C ASP A 503 17.36 -9.19 18.21
N ASP A 504 18.37 -8.30 18.33
CA ASP A 504 18.82 -7.82 19.64
C ASP A 504 17.69 -7.06 20.35
N ALA A 505 17.23 -7.60 21.48
CA ALA A 505 16.17 -7.02 22.30
C ALA A 505 16.51 -5.61 22.84
N ALA A 506 17.80 -5.24 22.89
CA ALA A 506 18.21 -3.88 23.24
C ALA A 506 18.06 -2.88 22.09
N TYR A 507 18.06 -3.34 20.83
CA TYR A 507 17.96 -2.49 19.66
C TYR A 507 16.50 -2.19 19.32
N THR A 508 15.93 -1.23 20.05
CA THR A 508 14.52 -0.85 20.00
C THR A 508 14.32 0.52 19.35
N LEU A 509 13.08 0.82 18.93
CA LEU A 509 12.69 2.18 18.52
C LEU A 509 13.02 3.24 19.58
N GLU A 510 12.84 2.90 20.87
CA GLU A 510 13.15 3.77 22.00
C GLU A 510 14.67 4.02 22.13
N SER A 511 15.49 3.00 21.90
CA SER A 511 16.96 3.16 21.92
C SER A 511 17.43 4.12 20.84
N ILE A 512 16.86 4.04 19.62
CA ILE A 512 17.18 4.94 18.52
C ILE A 512 16.68 6.34 18.84
N TYR A 513 15.43 6.47 19.31
CA TYR A 513 14.83 7.73 19.73
C TYR A 513 15.73 8.49 20.70
N ASN A 514 16.21 7.83 21.76
CA ASN A 514 17.09 8.45 22.75
C ASN A 514 18.49 8.82 22.23
N SER A 515 18.87 8.34 21.04
CA SER A 515 20.12 8.66 20.35
C SER A 515 20.00 9.76 19.29
N ALA A 516 18.82 10.37 19.15
CA ALA A 516 18.58 11.41 18.15
C ALA A 516 19.60 12.57 18.22
N PRO A 517 20.05 13.09 17.07
CA PRO A 517 21.03 14.18 17.02
C PRO A 517 20.48 15.47 17.61
N LYS A 518 21.35 16.31 18.21
CA LYS A 518 20.97 17.56 18.89
C LYS A 518 21.43 18.80 18.13
#